data_AF-A0AAJ0WYD1-F1
#
_entry.id   AF-A0AAJ0WYD1-F1
#
_cell.length_a   1.000
_cell.length_b   1.000
_cell.length_c   1.000
_cell.angle_alpha   90.00
_cell.angle_beta   90.00
_cell.angle_gamma   90.00
#
_symmetry.space_group_name_H-M   'P 1'
#
loop_
_entity.id
_entity.type
_entity.pdbx_description
1 polymer ?
#
loop_
_entity_poly.entity_id
_entity_poly.type
_entity_poly.pdbx_seq_one_letter_code
_entity_poly.pdbx_strand_id
1 'polypeptide(L)'
;MSTVTQVSTCTEQYKMWKDKALFSNDVYAARKALERAFFWMELRSAFIFLHTVEMAKGDDKETKRKLLQAKLNLSRKLTEHLKDTLKGI
;
A
#
# COMPACT_ATOMS: atom_id res chain seq x y z
N MET A 1 6.50 -7.01 11.14
CA MET A 1 5.81 -5.70 11.19
C MET A 1 4.32 -5.96 11.37
N SER A 2 3.64 -5.31 12.33
CA SER A 2 2.21 -5.54 12.57
C SER A 2 1.36 -4.86 11.49
N THR A 3 0.12 -5.33 11.29
CA THR A 3 -0.80 -4.70 10.32
C THR A 3 -1.11 -3.25 10.68
N VAL A 4 -1.16 -2.91 11.97
CA VAL A 4 -1.31 -1.53 12.45
C VAL A 4 -0.17 -0.64 11.96
N THR A 5 1.08 -1.08 12.10
CA THR A 5 2.24 -0.35 11.61
C THR A 5 2.18 -0.18 10.09
N GLN A 6 1.82 -1.23 9.35
CA GLN A 6 1.70 -1.18 7.88
C GLN A 6 0.64 -0.17 7.43
N VAL A 7 -0.53 -0.15 8.08
CA VAL A 7 -1.61 0.79 7.79
C VAL A 7 -1.21 2.24 8.10
N SER A 8 -0.50 2.48 9.21
CA SER A 8 0.02 3.82 9.55
C SER A 8 0.98 4.32 8.49
N THR A 9 1.98 3.51 8.12
CA THR A 9 2.96 3.85 7.09
C THR A 9 2.29 4.17 5.76
N CYS A 10 1.34 3.35 5.31
CA CYS A 10 0.61 3.62 4.07
C CYS A 10 -0.19 4.93 4.14
N THR A 11 -0.77 5.23 5.31
CA THR A 11 -1.54 6.46 5.54
C THR A 11 -0.65 7.70 5.49
N GLU A 12 0.51 7.65 6.13
CA GLU A 12 1.50 8.74 6.12
C GLU A 12 2.03 9.01 4.71
N GLN A 13 2.37 7.95 3.98
CA GLN A 13 2.83 8.06 2.60
C GLN A 13 1.75 8.61 1.67
N TYR A 14 0.51 8.12 1.80
CA TYR A 14 -0.63 8.65 1.05
C TYR A 14 -0.78 10.16 1.28
N LYS A 15 -0.79 10.61 2.54
CA LYS A 15 -0.90 12.04 2.87
C LYS A 15 0.21 12.86 2.22
N MET A 16 1.46 12.42 2.38
CA MET A 16 2.62 13.10 1.78
C MET A 16 2.49 13.24 0.26
N TRP A 17 2.14 12.15 -0.45
CA TRP A 17 2.04 12.19 -1.92
C TRP A 17 0.82 12.97 -2.40
N LYS A 18 -0.31 12.89 -1.68
CA LYS A 18 -1.50 13.71 -1.95
C LYS A 18 -1.19 15.19 -1.80
N ASP A 19 -0.51 15.59 -0.72
CA ASP A 19 -0.16 16.99 -0.49
C ASP A 19 0.83 17.49 -1.56
N LYS A 20 1.83 16.67 -1.93
CA LYS A 20 2.71 16.97 -3.08
C LYS A 20 1.94 17.17 -4.39
N ALA A 21 0.90 16.37 -4.65
CA ALA A 21 0.08 16.52 -5.84
C ALA A 21 -0.73 17.83 -5.81
N LEU A 22 -1.33 18.16 -4.66
CA LEU A 22 -2.18 19.35 -4.50
C LEU A 22 -1.41 20.66 -4.59
N PHE A 23 -0.16 20.69 -4.11
CA PHE A 23 0.68 21.89 -4.10
C PHE A 23 1.69 21.96 -5.25
N SER A 24 1.62 21.04 -6.22
CA SER A 24 2.48 21.10 -7.41
C SER A 24 1.98 22.14 -8.41
N ASN A 25 2.89 23.02 -8.84
CA ASN A 25 2.63 23.98 -9.93
C ASN A 25 2.85 23.35 -11.32
N ASP A 26 3.43 22.15 -11.39
CA ASP A 26 3.60 21.39 -12.62
C ASP A 26 2.56 20.27 -12.69
N VAL A 27 1.79 20.24 -13.78
CA VAL A 27 0.75 19.23 -14.03
C VAL A 27 1.35 17.83 -14.16
N TYR A 28 2.54 17.70 -14.75
CA TYR A 28 3.19 16.41 -14.91
C TYR A 28 3.64 15.84 -13.55
N ALA A 29 4.33 16.65 -12.75
CA ALA A 29 4.70 16.29 -11.38
C ALA A 29 3.47 16.02 -10.49
N ALA A 30 2.39 16.81 -10.63
CA ALA A 30 1.14 16.61 -9.91
C ALA A 30 0.55 15.23 -10.21
N ARG A 31 0.47 14.87 -11.49
CA ARG A 31 0.00 13.54 -11.93
C ARG A 31 0.86 12.42 -11.35
N LYS A 32 2.19 12.54 -11.39
CA LYS A 32 3.09 11.52 -10.82
C LYS A 32 2.95 11.38 -9.31
N ALA A 33 2.77 12.49 -8.59
CA ALA A 33 2.49 12.46 -7.16
C ALA A 33 1.14 11.80 -6.86
N LEU A 34 0.12 12.06 -7.68
CA LEU A 34 -1.21 11.45 -7.54
C LEU A 34 -1.19 9.93 -7.80
N GLU A 35 -0.46 9.47 -8.83
CA GLU A 35 -0.23 8.04 -9.11
C GLU A 35 0.38 7.34 -7.87
N ARG A 36 1.37 7.96 -7.23
CA ARG A 36 1.99 7.45 -6.00
C ARG A 36 1.01 7.48 -4.82
N ALA A 37 0.21 8.53 -4.67
CA ALA A 37 -0.80 8.62 -3.62
C ALA A 37 -1.82 7.47 -3.73
N PHE A 38 -2.35 7.22 -4.94
CA PHE A 38 -3.29 6.12 -5.17
C PHE A 38 -2.69 4.76 -4.84
N PHE A 39 -1.44 4.51 -5.23
CA PHE A 39 -0.73 3.29 -4.86
C PHE A 39 -0.76 3.04 -3.34
N TRP A 40 -0.39 4.05 -2.53
CA TRP A 40 -0.39 3.90 -1.07
C TRP A 40 -1.79 3.72 -0.48
N MET A 41 -2.80 4.34 -1.07
CA MET A 41 -4.19 4.18 -0.66
C MET A 41 -4.72 2.76 -0.95
N GLU A 42 -4.44 2.22 -2.13
CA GLU A 42 -4.83 0.85 -2.51
C GLU A 42 -4.16 -0.17 -1.62
N LEU A 43 -2.86 0.01 -1.36
CA LEU A 43 -2.10 -0.85 -0.48
C LEU A 43 -2.62 -0.83 0.96
N ARG A 44 -2.94 0.36 1.49
CA ARG A 44 -3.60 0.50 2.80
C ARG A 44 -4.90 -0.31 2.84
N SER A 45 -5.72 -0.18 1.80
CA SER A 45 -7.01 -0.87 1.70
C SER A 45 -6.83 -2.38 1.66
N ALA A 46 -5.82 -2.88 0.94
CA ALA A 46 -5.47 -4.30 0.90
C ALA A 46 -5.05 -4.84 2.28
N PHE A 47 -4.23 -4.10 3.04
CA PHE A 47 -3.85 -4.52 4.39
C PHE A 47 -5.04 -4.54 5.35
N ILE A 48 -5.91 -3.53 5.29
CA ILE A 48 -7.15 -3.50 6.10
C ILE A 48 -8.02 -4.70 5.76
N PHE A 49 -8.26 -4.97 4.47
CA PHE A 49 -9.08 -6.10 4.05
C PHE A 49 -8.53 -7.44 4.56
N LEU A 50 -7.22 -7.68 4.41
CA LEU A 50 -6.59 -8.90 4.91
C LEU A 50 -6.68 -9.04 6.42
N HIS A 51 -6.56 -7.93 7.16
CA HIS A 51 -6.74 -7.92 8.60
C HIS A 51 -8.19 -8.24 9.00
N THR A 52 -9.18 -7.68 8.30
CA THR A 52 -10.59 -7.99 8.53
C THR A 52 -10.88 -9.47 8.31
N VAL A 53 -10.34 -10.07 7.24
CA VAL A 53 -10.48 -11.51 6.98
C VAL A 53 -9.81 -12.34 8.07
N GLU A 54 -8.62 -11.92 8.53
CA GLU A 54 -7.89 -12.58 9.64
C GLU A 54 -8.71 -12.56 10.94
N MET A 55 -9.36 -11.44 11.27
CA MET A 55 -10.22 -11.34 12.45
C MET A 55 -11.52 -12.12 12.32
N ALA A 56 -12.10 -12.20 11.11
CA ALA A 56 -13.36 -12.90 10.88
C ALA A 56 -13.23 -14.44 10.84
N LYS A 57 -12.06 -14.96 10.45
CA LYS A 57 -11.83 -16.39 10.19
C LYS A 57 -10.64 -16.98 10.96
N GLY A 58 -10.31 -16.37 12.10
CA GLY A 58 -9.02 -16.46 12.81
C GLY A 58 -8.50 -17.84 13.21
N ASP A 59 -9.24 -18.94 13.01
CA ASP A 59 -8.77 -20.29 13.33
C ASP A 59 -8.76 -21.30 12.17
N ASP A 60 -9.24 -20.91 11.00
CA ASP A 60 -9.14 -21.76 9.82
C ASP A 60 -7.69 -21.78 9.27
N LYS A 61 -7.04 -22.95 9.35
CA LYS A 61 -5.66 -23.16 8.87
C LYS A 61 -5.50 -22.85 7.39
N GLU A 62 -6.51 -23.13 6.58
CA GLU A 62 -6.48 -22.85 5.15
C GLU A 62 -6.52 -21.33 4.88
N THR A 63 -7.40 -20.62 5.57
CA THR A 63 -7.50 -19.16 5.52
C THR A 63 -6.20 -18.51 5.98
N LYS A 64 -5.58 -18.99 7.07
CA LYS A 64 -4.26 -18.50 7.52
C LYS A 64 -3.18 -18.63 6.45
N ARG A 65 -3.13 -19.77 5.75
CA ARG A 65 -2.19 -19.99 4.64
C ARG A 65 -2.45 -19.04 3.47
N LYS A 66 -3.72 -18.90 3.05
CA LYS A 66 -4.12 -17.98 1.97
C LYS A 66 -3.81 -16.53 2.31
N LEU A 67 -4.06 -16.10 3.55
CA LEU A 67 -3.73 -14.76 4.05
C LEU A 67 -2.23 -14.49 4.01
N LEU A 68 -1.40 -15.43 4.47
CA LEU A 68 0.06 -15.28 4.42
C LEU A 68 0.55 -15.11 2.98
N GLN A 69 0.03 -15.91 2.05
CA GLN A 69 0.40 -15.82 0.64
C GLN A 69 -0.04 -14.51 0.00
N ALA A 70 -1.23 -14.00 0.34
CA ALA A 70 -1.69 -12.68 -0.10
C ALA A 70 -0.79 -11.54 0.45
N LYS A 71 -0.43 -11.58 1.74
CA LYS A 71 0.51 -10.62 2.35
C LYS A 71 1.87 -10.63 1.64
N LEU A 72 2.42 -11.81 1.33
CA LEU A 72 3.68 -11.95 0.58
C LEU A 72 3.58 -11.38 -0.85
N ASN A 73 2.47 -11.65 -1.54
CA ASN A 73 2.26 -11.12 -2.90
C ASN A 73 2.16 -9.59 -2.91
N LEU A 74 1.49 -8.99 -1.92
CA LEU A 74 1.46 -7.53 -1.77
C LEU A 74 2.87 -6.97 -1.51
N SER A 75 3.64 -7.57 -0.61
CA SER A 75 5.03 -7.16 -0.35
C SER A 75 5.91 -7.26 -1.60
N ARG A 76 5.71 -8.28 -2.45
CA ARG A 76 6.42 -8.40 -3.73
C ARG A 76 6.04 -7.27 -4.68
N LYS A 77 4.75 -7.04 -4.91
CA LYS A 77 4.26 -5.94 -5.76
C LYS A 77 4.77 -4.57 -5.28
N LEU A 78 4.86 -4.39 -3.96
CA LEU A 78 5.42 -3.19 -3.36
C LEU A 78 6.90 -3.00 -3.69
N THR A 79 7.67 -4.09 -3.61
CA THR A 79 9.10 -4.08 -3.96
C THR A 79 9.29 -3.82 -5.46
N GLU A 80 8.44 -4.39 -6.32
CA GLU A 80 8.45 -4.15 -7.77
C GLU A 80 8.12 -2.69 -8.09
N HIS A 81 7.04 -2.14 -7.51
CA HIS A 81 6.66 -0.75 -7.71
C HIS A 81 7.76 0.22 -7.22
N LEU A 82 8.42 -0.08 -6.09
CA LEU A 82 9.57 0.69 -5.62
C LEU A 82 10.74 0.63 -6.61
N LYS A 83 11.05 -0.53 -7.18
CA LYS A 83 12.11 -0.67 -8.19
C LYS A 83 11.81 0.15 -9.43
N ASP A 84 10.57 0.14 -9.91
CA ASP A 84 10.18 0.91 -11.10
C ASP A 84 10.15 2.41 -10.80
N THR A 85 9.73 2.80 -9.60
CA THR A 85 9.72 4.19 -9.15
C THR A 85 11.13 4.73 -8.91
N LEU A 86 12.07 3.89 -8.45
CA LEU A 86 13.48 4.24 -8.22
C LEU A 86 14.30 4.29 -9.51
N LYS A 87 13.96 3.49 -10.52
CA LYS A 87 14.60 3.55 -11.86
C LYS A 87 14.18 4.78 -12.68
N GLY A 88 13.07 5.43 -12.30
CA GLY A 88 12.57 6.64 -12.93
C GLY A 88 13.00 7.94 -12.23
N ILE A 89 14.04 7.88 -11.37
CA ILE A 89 14.77 9.03 -10.81
C ILE A 89 16.05 9.21 -11.62
#